data_AF-A0A8W8LZD5-F1
#
_entry.id   AF-A0A8W8LZD5-F1
#
_cell.length_a   1.000
_cell.length_b   1.000
_cell.length_c   1.000
_cell.angle_alpha   90.00
_cell.angle_beta   90.00
_cell.angle_gamma   90.00
#
_symmetry.space_group_name_H-M   'P 1'
#
loop_
_entity.id
_entity.type
_entity.pdbx_description
1 polymer ?
#
loop_
_entity_poly.entity_id
_entity_poly.type
_entity_poly.pdbx_seq_one_letter_code
_entity_poly.pdbx_strand_id
1 'polypeptide(L)'
;GKRSNDVSIKDDGTTVEDIQTMKEEIGKGDSEKNCDIILRFLKYLLKMWGQNLNQRPEEEKRTLKGKEASAIHTQTVSYLKPLFRKLKHKTIDEDILDAMVIIVYHLMHRDYLKANDAYLEMAIGNSPWPIGVTMVGIHARTGREKISSRHIAHVLNDETQRKYIQALKRLMTQCQKIFPTDPSFSVNYERPNS
;
A
#
# COMPACT_ATOMS: atom_id res chain seq x y z
N GLY A 1 -29.98 -5.94 4.59
CA GLY A 1 -29.26 -6.51 5.74
C GLY A 1 -27.91 -7.04 5.27
N LYS A 2 -26.83 -6.82 6.03
CA LYS A 2 -25.50 -7.39 5.74
C LYS A 2 -25.65 -8.91 5.65
N ARG A 3 -25.24 -9.55 4.55
CA ARG A 3 -25.21 -11.02 4.47
C ARG A 3 -24.14 -11.51 5.44
N SER A 4 -24.39 -12.62 6.12
CA SER A 4 -23.56 -13.10 7.25
C SER A 4 -22.08 -13.33 6.91
N ASN A 5 -21.72 -13.42 5.62
CA ASN A 5 -20.37 -13.71 5.15
C ASN A 5 -19.67 -12.52 4.47
N ASP A 6 -20.30 -11.34 4.45
CA ASP A 6 -19.74 -10.14 3.83
C ASP A 6 -18.72 -9.44 4.74
N VAL A 7 -17.62 -8.99 4.16
CA VAL A 7 -16.67 -8.12 4.87
C VAL A 7 -17.23 -6.70 4.96
N SER A 8 -16.86 -5.98 6.02
CA SER A 8 -17.26 -4.59 6.17
C SER A 8 -16.45 -3.70 5.25
N ILE A 9 -17.14 -2.96 4.38
CA ILE A 9 -16.55 -1.95 3.51
C ILE A 9 -16.80 -0.57 4.12
N LYS A 10 -15.79 0.30 4.12
CA LYS A 10 -15.96 1.72 4.41
C LYS A 10 -15.76 2.47 3.11
N ASP A 11 -16.76 3.24 2.70
CA ASP A 11 -16.66 4.13 1.55
C ASP A 11 -16.43 5.56 2.06
N ASP A 12 -15.37 6.19 1.59
CA ASP A 12 -15.07 7.59 1.87
C ASP A 12 -15.32 8.49 0.66
N GLY A 13 -16.01 7.98 -0.37
CA GLY A 13 -16.37 8.73 -1.57
C GLY A 13 -15.23 8.91 -2.58
N THR A 14 -14.09 8.23 -2.38
CA THR A 14 -12.97 8.28 -3.33
C THR A 14 -13.37 7.68 -4.67
N THR A 15 -13.28 8.49 -5.72
CA THR A 15 -13.61 8.17 -7.12
C THR A 15 -12.38 7.76 -7.92
N VAL A 16 -12.56 7.27 -9.14
CA VAL A 16 -11.44 6.91 -10.03
C VAL A 16 -10.72 8.18 -10.50
N GLU A 17 -11.48 9.26 -10.71
CA GLU A 17 -10.98 10.58 -11.05
C GLU A 17 -10.06 11.12 -9.95
N ASP A 18 -10.46 10.97 -8.68
CA ASP A 18 -9.59 11.30 -7.54
C ASP A 18 -8.28 10.51 -7.60
N ILE A 19 -8.31 9.20 -7.93
CA ILE A 19 -7.10 8.40 -8.06
C ILE A 19 -6.19 8.94 -9.16
N GLN A 20 -6.75 9.34 -10.30
CA GLN A 20 -5.98 9.88 -11.41
C GLN A 20 -5.32 11.23 -11.05
N THR A 21 -6.04 12.12 -10.35
CA THR A 21 -5.44 13.35 -9.83
C THR A 21 -4.32 13.04 -8.83
N MET A 22 -4.56 12.16 -7.87
CA MET A 22 -3.56 11.77 -6.88
C MET A 22 -2.29 11.17 -7.50
N LYS A 23 -2.43 10.41 -8.60
CA LYS A 23 -1.31 9.85 -9.35
C LYS A 23 -0.36 10.93 -9.90
N GLU A 24 -0.90 12.07 -10.30
CA GLU A 24 -0.11 13.18 -10.83
C GLU A 24 0.51 14.03 -9.73
N GLU A 25 -0.05 14.02 -8.52
CA GLU A 25 0.34 14.87 -7.40
C GLU A 25 1.26 14.19 -6.39
N ILE A 26 1.19 12.87 -6.25
CA ILE A 26 1.93 12.12 -5.24
C ILE A 26 3.43 12.42 -5.34
N GLY A 27 3.97 12.85 -4.21
CA GLY A 27 5.35 13.25 -4.02
C GLY A 27 5.73 14.63 -4.58
N LYS A 28 4.90 15.30 -5.40
CA LYS A 28 5.17 16.70 -5.81
C LYS A 28 4.77 17.72 -4.73
N GLY A 29 3.94 17.29 -3.78
CA GLY A 29 3.47 18.10 -2.66
C GLY A 29 4.40 18.08 -1.44
N ASP A 30 3.94 18.68 -0.35
CA ASP A 30 4.56 18.51 0.95
C ASP A 30 4.21 17.16 1.60
N SER A 31 4.87 16.86 2.72
CA SER A 31 4.66 15.63 3.48
C SER A 31 3.20 15.47 3.94
N GLU A 32 2.49 16.57 4.17
CA GLU A 32 1.08 16.53 4.55
C GLU A 32 0.20 16.05 3.41
N LYS A 33 0.35 16.64 2.21
CA LYS A 33 -0.38 16.21 1.02
C LYS A 33 -0.07 14.74 0.68
N ASN A 34 1.19 14.33 0.79
CA ASN A 34 1.59 12.94 0.59
C ASN A 34 0.89 12.00 1.59
N CYS A 35 0.80 12.37 2.87
CA CYS A 35 0.06 11.59 3.87
C CYS A 35 -1.42 11.41 3.48
N ASP A 36 -2.07 12.45 2.97
CA ASP A 36 -3.49 12.38 2.56
C ASP A 36 -3.69 11.51 1.34
N ILE A 37 -2.83 11.65 0.33
CA ILE A 37 -2.87 10.84 -0.89
C ILE A 37 -2.68 9.35 -0.54
N ILE A 38 -1.65 9.03 0.25
CA ILE A 38 -1.38 7.64 0.69
C ILE A 38 -2.58 7.09 1.46
N LEU A 39 -3.10 7.85 2.42
CA LEU A 39 -4.25 7.43 3.23
C LEU A 39 -5.47 7.14 2.36
N ARG A 40 -5.79 8.03 1.42
CA ARG A 40 -6.96 7.93 0.56
C ARG A 40 -6.83 6.76 -0.42
N PHE A 41 -5.66 6.60 -1.04
CA PHE A 41 -5.40 5.48 -1.95
C PHE A 41 -5.46 4.11 -1.26
N LEU A 42 -4.87 3.96 -0.07
CA LEU A 42 -4.92 2.68 0.65
C LEU A 42 -6.34 2.31 1.10
N LYS A 43 -7.16 3.30 1.50
CA LYS A 43 -8.58 3.07 1.77
C LYS A 43 -9.35 2.65 0.52
N TYR A 44 -9.07 3.30 -0.61
CA TYR A 44 -9.66 2.93 -1.90
C TYR A 44 -9.33 1.47 -2.26
N LEU A 45 -8.07 1.03 -2.11
CA LEU A 45 -7.70 -0.38 -2.34
C LEU A 45 -8.44 -1.35 -1.40
N LEU A 46 -8.60 -1.01 -0.11
CA LEU A 46 -9.38 -1.82 0.83
C LEU A 46 -10.85 -1.92 0.45
N LYS A 47 -11.43 -0.81 -0.05
CA LYS A 47 -12.80 -0.75 -0.55
C LYS A 47 -12.96 -1.69 -1.74
N MET A 48 -12.11 -1.54 -2.76
CA MET A 48 -12.14 -2.37 -3.96
C MET A 48 -11.97 -3.86 -3.63
N TRP A 49 -11.01 -4.20 -2.77
CA TRP A 49 -10.82 -5.59 -2.34
C TRP A 49 -12.04 -6.12 -1.59
N GLY A 50 -12.61 -5.34 -0.66
CA GLY A 50 -13.82 -5.75 0.06
C GLY A 50 -15.03 -5.94 -0.86
N GLN A 51 -15.19 -5.07 -1.86
CA GLN A 51 -16.24 -5.20 -2.88
C GLN A 51 -16.08 -6.49 -3.68
N ASN A 52 -14.87 -6.80 -4.16
CA ASN A 52 -14.60 -8.05 -4.87
C ASN A 52 -14.91 -9.28 -4.00
N LEU A 53 -14.56 -9.25 -2.71
CA LEU A 53 -14.88 -10.34 -1.79
C LEU A 53 -16.39 -10.52 -1.58
N ASN A 54 -17.14 -9.42 -1.55
CA ASN A 54 -18.59 -9.43 -1.34
C ASN A 54 -19.38 -9.75 -2.62
N GLN A 55 -18.80 -9.54 -3.81
CA GLN A 55 -19.41 -9.90 -5.09
C GLN A 55 -19.36 -11.40 -5.40
N ARG A 56 -18.51 -12.17 -4.72
CA ARG A 56 -18.44 -13.64 -4.87
C ARG A 56 -19.81 -14.30 -4.60
N PRO A 57 -20.13 -15.42 -5.27
CA PRO A 57 -21.30 -16.23 -4.94
C PRO A 57 -21.30 -16.69 -3.48
N GLU A 58 -22.48 -16.85 -2.87
CA GLU A 58 -22.58 -17.28 -1.46
C GLU A 58 -21.95 -18.65 -1.22
N GLU A 59 -22.02 -19.55 -2.20
CA GLU A 59 -21.38 -20.86 -2.14
C GLU A 59 -19.86 -20.73 -1.99
N GLU A 60 -19.24 -19.87 -2.81
CA GLU A 60 -17.80 -19.61 -2.76
C GLU A 60 -17.42 -18.98 -1.41
N LYS A 61 -18.20 -18.00 -0.92
CA LYS A 61 -17.96 -17.36 0.39
C LYS A 61 -18.01 -18.35 1.55
N ARG A 62 -18.82 -19.41 1.45
CA ARG A 62 -18.98 -20.43 2.50
C ARG A 62 -17.85 -21.47 2.51
N THR A 63 -17.10 -21.60 1.41
CA THR A 63 -15.93 -22.49 1.35
C THR A 63 -14.85 -22.07 2.35
N LEU A 64 -13.96 -23.00 2.71
CA LEU A 64 -12.81 -22.71 3.57
C LEU A 64 -11.96 -21.56 3.00
N LYS A 65 -11.64 -21.63 1.71
CA LYS A 65 -10.89 -20.58 0.98
C LYS A 65 -11.63 -19.24 0.98
N GLY A 66 -12.95 -19.26 0.81
CA GLY A 66 -13.81 -18.09 0.82
C GLY A 66 -13.75 -17.33 2.15
N LYS A 67 -13.92 -18.08 3.26
CA LYS A 67 -13.84 -17.58 4.63
C LYS A 67 -12.43 -17.08 4.98
N GLU A 68 -11.41 -17.82 4.58
CA GLU A 68 -10.01 -17.44 4.81
C GLU A 68 -9.69 -16.10 4.12
N ALA A 69 -10.08 -15.92 2.86
CA ALA A 69 -9.89 -14.66 2.15
C ALA A 69 -10.58 -13.47 2.85
N SER A 70 -11.81 -13.66 3.36
CA SER A 70 -12.53 -12.65 4.15
C SER A 70 -11.85 -12.35 5.49
N ALA A 71 -11.31 -13.38 6.16
CA ALA A 71 -10.56 -13.23 7.40
C ALA A 71 -9.24 -12.46 7.19
N ILE A 72 -8.51 -12.77 6.11
CA ILE A 72 -7.28 -12.06 5.72
C ILE A 72 -7.58 -10.59 5.45
N HIS A 73 -8.66 -10.26 4.74
CA HIS A 73 -9.09 -8.86 4.54
C HIS A 73 -9.36 -8.17 5.88
N THR A 74 -10.17 -8.78 6.74
CA THR A 74 -10.53 -8.22 8.06
C THR A 74 -9.29 -7.99 8.93
N GLN A 75 -8.35 -8.93 8.95
CA GLN A 75 -7.07 -8.78 9.65
C GLN A 75 -6.25 -7.64 9.06
N THR A 76 -6.18 -7.53 7.73
CA THR A 76 -5.45 -6.46 7.04
C THR A 76 -6.03 -5.08 7.39
N VAL A 77 -7.36 -4.94 7.41
CA VAL A 77 -8.04 -3.72 7.87
C VAL A 77 -7.63 -3.38 9.31
N SER A 78 -7.56 -4.37 10.20
CA SER A 78 -7.16 -4.15 11.60
C SER A 78 -5.71 -3.68 11.70
N TYR A 79 -4.80 -4.32 10.97
CA TYR A 79 -3.37 -4.00 10.96
C TYR A 79 -3.07 -2.62 10.38
N LEU A 80 -3.89 -2.12 9.45
CA LEU A 80 -3.72 -0.78 8.87
C LEU A 80 -4.26 0.36 9.75
N LYS A 81 -5.08 0.07 10.78
CA LYS A 81 -5.66 1.13 11.64
C LYS A 81 -4.59 2.06 12.26
N PRO A 82 -3.48 1.57 12.82
CA PRO A 82 -2.45 2.43 13.40
C PRO A 82 -1.77 3.31 12.35
N LEU A 83 -1.50 2.76 11.17
CA LEU A 83 -0.94 3.51 10.04
C LEU A 83 -1.89 4.61 9.57
N PHE A 84 -3.19 4.31 9.42
CA PHE A 84 -4.18 5.30 9.03
C PHE A 84 -4.32 6.43 10.06
N ARG A 85 -4.16 6.13 11.36
CA ARG A 85 -4.11 7.17 12.39
C ARG A 85 -2.87 8.05 12.21
N LYS A 86 -1.68 7.45 12.05
CA LYS A 86 -0.43 8.20 11.84
C LYS A 86 -0.49 9.11 10.61
N LEU A 87 -0.98 8.59 9.48
CA LEU A 87 -1.17 9.38 8.25
C LEU A 87 -2.20 10.50 8.43
N LYS A 88 -3.33 10.22 9.10
CA LYS A 88 -4.36 11.24 9.37
C LYS A 88 -3.84 12.38 10.26
N HIS A 89 -2.98 12.06 11.23
CA HIS A 89 -2.42 13.02 12.18
C HIS A 89 -1.06 13.59 11.77
N LYS A 90 -0.52 13.20 10.60
CA LYS A 90 0.81 13.62 10.12
C LYS A 90 1.94 13.27 11.10
N THR A 91 1.78 12.19 11.85
CA THR A 91 2.76 11.73 12.87
C THR A 91 3.49 10.45 12.41
N ILE A 92 3.53 10.21 11.11
CA ILE A 92 4.35 9.13 10.53
C ILE A 92 5.80 9.61 10.48
N ASP A 93 6.72 8.67 10.64
CA ASP A 93 8.15 8.95 10.51
C ASP A 93 8.49 9.36 9.07
N GLU A 94 9.38 10.33 8.90
CA GLU A 94 9.75 10.91 7.60
C GLU A 94 10.33 9.83 6.67
N ASP A 95 11.20 8.95 7.18
CA ASP A 95 11.82 7.89 6.38
C ASP A 95 10.78 6.86 5.90
N ILE A 96 9.80 6.53 6.76
CA ILE A 96 8.70 5.63 6.41
C ILE A 96 7.78 6.29 5.38
N LEU A 97 7.49 7.59 5.56
CA LEU A 97 6.64 8.33 4.62
C LEU A 97 7.26 8.35 3.22
N ASP A 98 8.56 8.65 3.12
CA ASP A 98 9.27 8.69 1.83
C ASP A 98 9.23 7.34 1.12
N ALA A 99 9.50 6.25 1.85
CA ALA A 99 9.36 4.90 1.29
C ALA A 99 7.93 4.61 0.83
N MET A 100 6.92 5.02 1.61
CA MET A 100 5.51 4.85 1.23
C MET A 100 5.11 5.68 0.00
N VAL A 101 5.66 6.89 -0.16
CA VAL A 101 5.44 7.72 -1.36
C VAL A 101 5.92 6.98 -2.61
N ILE A 102 7.13 6.41 -2.57
CA ILE A 102 7.72 5.66 -3.70
C ILE A 102 6.86 4.44 -4.03
N ILE A 103 6.49 3.65 -3.01
CA ILE A 103 5.64 2.46 -3.20
C ILE A 103 4.30 2.85 -3.82
N VAL A 104 3.60 3.83 -3.25
CA VAL A 104 2.27 4.26 -3.73
C VAL A 104 2.34 4.87 -5.13
N TYR A 105 3.38 5.66 -5.43
CA TYR A 105 3.63 6.18 -6.77
C TYR A 105 3.69 5.02 -7.79
N HIS A 106 4.53 4.02 -7.55
CA HIS A 106 4.68 2.89 -8.47
C HIS A 106 3.42 2.02 -8.55
N LEU A 107 2.68 1.84 -7.45
CA LEU A 107 1.38 1.15 -7.47
C LEU A 107 0.35 1.88 -8.35
N MET A 108 0.25 3.20 -8.25
CA MET A 108 -0.64 4.02 -9.10
C MET A 108 -0.22 4.01 -10.58
N HIS A 109 1.08 3.81 -10.86
CA HIS A 109 1.62 3.66 -12.20
C HIS A 109 1.62 2.20 -12.71
N ARG A 110 1.16 1.24 -11.91
CA ARG A 110 1.15 -0.19 -12.21
C ARG A 110 2.53 -0.76 -12.53
N ASP A 111 3.57 -0.20 -11.92
CA ASP A 111 4.94 -0.72 -11.93
C ASP A 111 5.16 -1.55 -10.65
N TYR A 112 4.62 -2.77 -10.62
CA TYR A 112 4.61 -3.58 -9.41
C TYR A 112 5.98 -4.11 -9.03
N LEU A 113 6.91 -4.24 -9.99
CA LEU A 113 8.30 -4.58 -9.74
C LEU A 113 8.96 -3.49 -8.89
N LYS A 114 8.96 -2.23 -9.34
CA LYS A 114 9.57 -1.15 -8.56
C LYS A 114 8.86 -0.91 -7.23
N ALA A 115 7.53 -1.04 -7.20
CA ALA A 115 6.78 -0.97 -5.94
C ALA A 115 7.25 -2.05 -4.95
N ASN A 116 7.50 -3.27 -5.45
CA ASN A 116 7.99 -4.38 -4.64
C ASN A 116 9.43 -4.19 -4.17
N ASP A 117 10.32 -3.71 -5.03
CA ASP A 117 11.71 -3.45 -4.67
C ASP A 117 11.77 -2.39 -3.56
N ALA A 118 11.03 -1.30 -3.71
CA ALA A 118 10.92 -0.27 -2.68
C ALA A 118 10.33 -0.80 -1.36
N TYR A 119 9.34 -1.70 -1.45
CA TYR A 119 8.80 -2.37 -0.27
C TYR A 119 9.84 -3.25 0.44
N LEU A 120 10.65 -4.02 -0.31
CA LEU A 120 11.67 -4.90 0.27
C LEU A 120 12.77 -4.08 0.96
N GLU A 121 13.22 -2.99 0.35
CA GLU A 121 14.19 -2.09 0.96
C GLU A 121 13.69 -1.52 2.30
N MET A 122 12.44 -1.06 2.34
CA MET A 122 11.78 -0.60 3.57
C MET A 122 11.63 -1.73 4.61
N ALA A 123 11.26 -2.94 4.18
CA ALA A 123 10.91 -4.05 5.07
C ALA A 123 12.11 -4.84 5.62
N ILE A 124 13.29 -4.73 4.99
CA ILE A 124 14.54 -5.34 5.47
C ILE A 124 15.28 -4.40 6.44
N GLY A 125 15.14 -3.08 6.26
CA GLY A 125 15.67 -2.06 7.18
C GLY A 125 17.20 -1.96 7.24
N ASN A 126 17.92 -2.60 6.32
CA ASN A 126 19.39 -2.66 6.33
C ASN A 126 20.06 -1.88 5.19
N SER A 127 19.29 -1.16 4.37
CA SER A 127 19.84 -0.31 3.32
C SER A 127 19.78 1.16 3.76
N PRO A 128 20.92 1.90 3.80
CA PRO A 128 20.84 3.32 3.50
C PRO A 128 20.21 3.40 2.12
N TRP A 129 18.97 3.89 2.03
CA TRP A 129 18.40 4.26 0.74
C TRP A 129 19.43 5.14 0.04
N PRO A 130 19.96 4.77 -1.14
CA PRO A 130 20.78 5.69 -1.88
C PRO A 130 19.88 6.89 -2.16
N ILE A 131 20.35 8.09 -1.80
CA ILE A 131 19.76 9.40 -2.13
C ILE A 131 19.85 9.63 -3.67
N GLY A 132 19.67 8.57 -4.46
CA GLY A 132 20.10 8.45 -5.83
C GLY A 132 19.46 7.29 -6.59
N VAL A 133 18.32 6.73 -6.15
CA VAL A 133 17.40 6.15 -7.14
C VAL A 133 16.97 7.33 -8.00
N THR A 134 17.47 7.38 -9.24
CA THR A 134 17.29 8.46 -10.21
C THR A 134 15.97 9.17 -10.00
N MET A 135 16.05 10.43 -9.55
CA MET A 135 14.93 11.34 -9.38
C MET A 135 13.92 11.15 -10.51
N VAL A 136 12.82 10.45 -10.21
CA VAL A 136 11.54 10.95 -10.69
C VAL A 136 11.41 12.27 -9.95
N GLY A 137 11.38 13.41 -10.64
CA GLY A 137 11.58 14.78 -10.10
C GLY A 137 10.62 15.24 -8.99
N ILE A 138 10.60 14.49 -7.90
CA ILE A 138 9.56 14.43 -6.89
C ILE A 138 10.18 14.79 -5.52
N HIS A 139 11.48 14.65 -5.30
CA HIS A 139 12.13 15.14 -4.07
C HIS A 139 13.48 15.83 -4.34
N ALA A 140 13.43 17.04 -4.91
CA ALA A 140 14.54 17.99 -4.81
C ALA A 140 14.38 18.83 -3.53
N ARG A 141 14.42 18.19 -2.35
CA ARG A 141 14.51 18.92 -1.09
C ARG A 141 15.99 19.12 -0.76
N THR A 142 16.41 20.38 -0.86
CA THR A 142 17.74 20.90 -0.55
C THR A 142 18.20 20.53 0.86
N GLY A 143 19.43 19.99 0.96
CA GLY A 143 20.30 20.07 2.13
C GLY A 143 19.78 19.46 3.43
N ARG A 144 19.85 18.14 3.58
CA ARG A 144 19.93 17.53 4.91
C ARG A 144 21.08 16.52 4.95
N GLU A 145 22.23 16.99 5.45
CA GLU A 145 23.30 16.10 5.86
C GLU A 145 22.86 15.29 7.08
N LYS A 146 22.85 13.96 6.96
CA LYS A 146 23.36 12.94 7.92
C LYS A 146 22.63 11.61 7.78
N ILE A 147 23.36 10.64 7.23
CA ILE A 147 23.41 9.20 7.53
C ILE A 147 22.39 8.72 8.60
N SER A 148 21.32 8.04 8.18
CA SER A 148 20.45 7.29 9.10
C SER A 148 20.02 5.93 8.53
N SER A 149 20.97 5.12 8.06
CA SER A 149 20.77 3.68 7.88
C SER A 149 20.43 2.93 9.18
N ARG A 150 20.48 3.61 10.34
CA ARG A 150 20.30 3.00 11.67
C ARG A 150 18.86 3.07 12.22
N HIS A 151 17.98 3.95 11.73
CA HIS A 151 16.64 4.13 12.31
C HIS A 151 15.61 3.08 11.84
N ILE A 152 15.62 2.74 10.54
CA ILE A 152 14.64 1.81 9.94
C ILE A 152 14.80 0.37 10.49
N ALA A 153 16.02 -0.06 10.83
CA ALA A 153 16.27 -1.36 11.46
C ALA A 153 15.58 -1.50 12.84
N HIS A 154 15.56 -0.43 13.65
CA HIS A 154 14.85 -0.43 14.94
C HIS A 154 13.32 -0.35 14.74
N VAL A 155 12.86 0.33 13.69
CA VAL A 155 11.44 0.45 13.32
C VAL A 155 10.80 -0.93 13.03
N LEU A 156 11.55 -1.87 12.44
CA LEU A 156 11.08 -3.25 12.24
C LEU A 156 11.05 -4.10 13.52
N ASN A 157 11.56 -3.59 14.64
CA ASN A 157 11.42 -4.24 15.94
C ASN A 157 10.08 -3.96 16.63
N ASP A 158 9.33 -2.94 16.19
CA ASP A 158 7.99 -2.65 16.67
C ASP A 158 6.94 -3.58 16.03
N GLU A 159 6.16 -4.27 16.87
CA GLU A 159 5.17 -5.24 16.40
C GLU A 159 4.02 -4.58 15.61
N THR A 160 3.66 -3.34 15.96
CA THR A 160 2.62 -2.59 15.27
C THR A 160 3.08 -2.19 13.87
N GLN A 161 4.34 -1.76 13.74
CA GLN A 161 4.95 -1.43 12.45
C GLN A 161 5.06 -2.65 11.54
N ARG A 162 5.55 -3.78 12.06
CA ARG A 162 5.58 -5.05 11.31
C ARG A 162 4.20 -5.46 10.78
N LYS A 163 3.15 -5.32 11.61
CA LYS A 163 1.77 -5.65 11.21
C LYS A 163 1.28 -4.77 10.06
N TYR A 164 1.47 -3.45 10.10
CA TYR A 164 1.00 -2.60 8.98
C TYR A 164 1.88 -2.73 7.73
N ILE A 165 3.19 -3.02 7.86
CA ILE A 165 4.08 -3.30 6.72
C ILE A 165 3.62 -4.58 6.02
N GLN A 166 3.36 -5.64 6.79
CA GLN A 166 2.77 -6.87 6.24
C GLN A 166 1.41 -6.62 5.55
N ALA A 167 0.57 -5.78 6.17
CA ALA A 167 -0.73 -5.41 5.60
C ALA A 167 -0.60 -4.60 4.30
N LEU A 168 0.41 -3.72 4.21
CA LEU A 168 0.74 -3.00 2.99
C LEU A 168 1.12 -3.97 1.86
N LYS A 169 1.95 -4.98 2.14
CA LYS A 169 2.29 -6.01 1.14
C LYS A 169 1.07 -6.73 0.60
N ARG A 170 0.14 -7.10 1.49
CA ARG A 170 -1.14 -7.73 1.08
C ARG A 170 -1.92 -6.79 0.15
N LEU A 171 -1.99 -5.50 0.46
CA LEU A 171 -2.62 -4.52 -0.43
C LEU A 171 -1.92 -4.38 -1.78
N MET A 172 -0.59 -4.41 -1.84
CA MET A 172 0.15 -4.40 -3.11
C MET A 172 -0.23 -5.58 -4.00
N THR A 173 -0.27 -6.78 -3.41
CA THR A 173 -0.69 -8.00 -4.13
C THR A 173 -2.13 -7.88 -4.63
N GLN A 174 -3.04 -7.33 -3.82
CA GLN A 174 -4.43 -7.11 -4.25
C GLN A 174 -4.53 -6.02 -5.31
N CYS A 175 -3.70 -4.98 -5.24
CA CYS A 175 -3.63 -3.93 -6.25
C CYS A 175 -3.27 -4.51 -7.63
N GLN A 176 -2.28 -5.40 -7.71
CA GLN A 176 -1.92 -6.07 -8.97
C GLN A 176 -3.04 -6.98 -9.50
N LYS A 177 -3.78 -7.67 -8.61
CA LYS A 177 -4.92 -8.50 -8.99
C LYS A 177 -6.10 -7.67 -9.53
N ILE A 178 -6.35 -6.51 -8.93
CA ILE A 178 -7.45 -5.61 -9.32
C ILE A 178 -7.07 -4.84 -10.60
N PHE A 179 -5.81 -4.44 -10.74
CA PHE A 179 -5.30 -3.65 -11.84
C PHE A 179 -4.16 -4.41 -12.53
N PRO A 180 -4.47 -5.41 -13.38
CA PRO A 180 -3.43 -6.13 -14.10
C PRO A 180 -2.62 -5.20 -15.01
N THR A 181 -1.36 -5.57 -15.23
CA THR A 181 -0.40 -4.86 -16.09
C THR A 181 0.37 -5.87 -16.93
N ASP A 182 1.28 -5.38 -17.76
CA ASP A 182 2.15 -6.23 -18.57
C ASP A 182 2.96 -7.21 -17.67
N PRO A 183 3.24 -8.45 -18.11
CA PRO A 183 4.07 -9.39 -17.38
C PRO A 183 5.42 -8.79 -16.93
N SER A 184 6.02 -7.92 -17.74
CA SER A 184 7.29 -7.24 -17.45
C SER A 184 7.23 -6.22 -16.33
N PHE A 185 6.04 -5.82 -15.87
CA PHE A 185 5.84 -4.93 -14.71
C PHE A 185 5.16 -5.64 -13.53
N SER A 186 4.94 -6.96 -13.64
CA SER A 186 4.22 -7.76 -12.64
C SER A 186 5.17 -8.54 -11.75
N VAL A 187 4.83 -8.66 -10.46
CA VAL A 187 5.55 -9.54 -9.53
C VAL A 187 4.89 -10.92 -9.56
N ASN A 188 5.69 -11.99 -9.68
CA ASN A 188 5.22 -13.38 -9.75
C ASN A 188 4.14 -13.60 -10.84
N TYR A 189 4.48 -13.29 -12.09
CA TYR A 189 3.58 -13.57 -13.21
C TYR A 189 3.38 -15.09 -13.37
N GLU A 190 2.22 -15.58 -12.95
CA GLU A 190 1.75 -16.92 -13.30
C GLU A 190 1.18 -16.83 -14.71
N ARG A 191 1.83 -17.49 -15.69
CA ARG A 191 1.26 -17.62 -17.04
C ARG A 191 -0.14 -18.23 -16.91
N PRO A 192 -1.18 -17.67 -17.55
CA PRO A 192 -2.46 -18.36 -17.61
C PRO A 192 -2.20 -19.71 -18.27
N ASN A 193 -2.54 -20.79 -17.56
CA ASN A 193 -2.43 -22.15 -18.10
C ASN A 193 -3.18 -22.18 -19.44
N SER A 194 -2.43 -22.48 -20.50
CA SER A 194 -2.93 -22.72 -21.85
C SER A 194 -3.90 -23.89 -21.89
#